data_AF-A0A140EBT4-F1
#
_entry.id   AF-A0A140EBT4-F1
#
_cell.length_a   1.000
_cell.length_b   1.000
_cell.length_c   1.000
_cell.angle_alpha   90.00
_cell.angle_beta   90.00
_cell.angle_gamma   90.00
#
_symmetry.space_group_name_H-M   'P 1'
#
loop_
_entity.id
_entity.type
_entity.pdbx_description
1 polymer ?
#
loop_
_entity_poly.entity_id
_entity_poly.type
_entity_poly.pdbx_seq_one_letter_code
_entity_poly.pdbx_strand_id
1 'polypeptide(L)'
;VEHADGLRRSAVPSVTRKLVASRQDAELFLLDGADPEELREKATRLAEFCAQLSYAELGDLAATLQGELDDRPLRAAVLVASPEQATERLTELAGQLAAGVRSLLDTPGGVFLGSAGSAPRIGFLFPGQGAGKRGDGGALRRRFAAVDELYDRLSLPTDGDLVATDVAQPRIVAASVAGLRILDILGIEAVRATGHSLGELTALHWAGAMDEPTVLSTAGARGRIMATASDGDGTMAALATTPALAEALTVGEPVVIAGYNSPQQTVVSGPVAAVERVCARAAGQGVG
;
A
#
# COMPACT_ATOMS: atom_id res chain seq x y z
N VAL A 1 34.56 -46.88 17.83
CA VAL A 1 33.35 -46.61 18.63
C VAL A 1 32.89 -45.23 18.20
N GLU A 2 32.18 -45.02 17.08
CA GLU A 2 30.85 -45.57 16.71
C GLU A 2 29.91 -45.36 17.91
N HIS A 3 28.98 -44.40 17.96
CA HIS A 3 27.86 -44.05 17.05
C HIS A 3 27.63 -42.51 17.14
N ALA A 4 27.39 -41.71 16.10
CA ALA A 4 26.49 -41.86 14.95
C ALA A 4 25.07 -42.27 15.34
N ASP A 5 24.40 -41.47 16.17
CA ASP A 5 22.95 -41.58 16.40
C ASP A 5 22.24 -40.22 16.48
N GLY A 6 22.75 -39.24 15.74
CA GLY A 6 21.96 -38.06 15.39
C GLY A 6 21.21 -38.36 14.10
N LEU A 7 19.93 -38.76 14.20
CA LEU A 7 19.03 -38.87 13.05
C LEU A 7 19.24 -37.66 12.14
N ARG A 8 19.86 -37.85 10.97
CA ARG A 8 19.95 -36.79 9.95
C ARG A 8 18.51 -36.42 9.61
N ARG A 9 18.10 -35.20 9.99
CA ARG A 9 16.77 -34.67 9.68
C ARG A 9 16.55 -34.81 8.16
N SER A 10 15.68 -35.74 7.78
CA SER A 10 15.37 -36.06 6.39
C SER A 10 14.40 -35.07 5.75
N ALA A 11 13.80 -34.19 6.54
CA ALA A 11 12.90 -33.15 6.08
C ALA A 11 13.16 -31.84 6.85
N VAL A 12 13.21 -30.74 6.10
CA VAL A 12 13.21 -29.39 6.66
C VAL A 12 11.86 -29.16 7.35
N PRO A 13 11.82 -28.78 8.65
CA PRO A 13 10.58 -28.49 9.36
C PRO A 13 9.73 -27.46 8.62
N SER A 14 8.40 -27.55 8.73
CA SER A 14 7.49 -26.61 8.08
C SER A 14 7.78 -25.15 8.46
N VAL A 15 8.18 -24.91 9.72
CA VAL A 15 8.61 -23.60 10.22
C VAL A 15 9.86 -23.11 9.48
N THR A 16 10.89 -23.95 9.37
CA THR A 16 12.12 -23.60 8.65
C THR A 16 11.85 -23.39 7.16
N ARG A 17 10.98 -24.18 6.52
CA ARG A 17 10.55 -23.95 5.14
C ARG A 17 9.82 -22.62 4.98
N LYS A 18 8.94 -22.25 5.93
CA LYS A 18 8.25 -20.94 5.93
C LYS A 18 9.22 -19.77 6.09
N LEU A 19 10.20 -19.90 7.01
CA LEU A 19 11.21 -18.86 7.26
C LEU A 19 12.15 -18.67 6.06
N VAL A 20 12.63 -19.76 5.45
CA VAL A 20 13.54 -19.70 4.29
C VAL A 20 12.80 -19.29 3.00
N ALA A 21 11.50 -19.54 2.90
CA ALA A 21 10.68 -19.12 1.76
C ALA A 21 10.26 -17.65 1.82
N SER A 22 10.34 -17.00 2.99
CA SER A 22 10.03 -15.59 3.15
C SER A 22 11.10 -14.75 2.45
N ARG A 23 10.77 -14.20 1.29
CA ARG A 23 11.60 -13.18 0.63
C ARG A 23 11.40 -11.85 1.36
N GLN A 24 12.11 -11.68 2.47
CA GLN A 24 12.14 -10.45 3.22
C GLN A 24 13.42 -9.68 2.84
N ASP A 25 13.22 -8.61 2.07
CA ASP A 25 14.33 -7.81 1.53
C ASP A 25 14.74 -6.67 2.49
N ALA A 26 13.98 -6.49 3.59
CA ALA A 26 14.26 -5.51 4.65
C ALA A 26 13.56 -5.90 5.96
N GLU A 27 14.14 -5.46 7.07
CA GLU A 27 13.66 -5.59 8.44
C GLU A 27 13.17 -4.25 9.00
N LEU A 28 12.34 -4.30 10.03
CA LEU A 28 11.82 -3.12 10.72
C LEU A 28 12.33 -3.12 12.16
N PHE A 29 13.24 -2.21 12.48
CA PHE A 29 13.69 -1.99 13.85
C PHE A 29 12.72 -1.03 14.53
N LEU A 30 12.06 -1.51 15.58
CA LEU A 30 11.13 -0.74 16.39
C LEU A 30 11.82 -0.36 17.69
N LEU A 31 11.74 0.91 18.05
CA LEU A 31 12.32 1.44 19.28
C LEU A 31 11.28 2.29 19.99
N ASP A 32 11.35 2.28 21.32
CA ASP A 32 10.63 3.23 22.15
C ASP A 32 11.50 3.80 23.28
N GLY A 33 11.10 4.92 23.84
CA GLY A 33 11.82 5.62 24.90
C GLY A 33 10.89 6.53 25.69
N ALA A 34 11.21 6.72 26.97
CA ALA A 34 10.47 7.65 27.83
C ALA A 34 10.67 9.09 27.39
N ASP A 35 11.86 9.40 26.88
CA ASP A 35 12.27 10.71 26.41
C ASP A 35 13.27 10.57 25.23
N PRO A 36 13.62 11.68 24.55
CA PRO A 36 14.54 11.65 23.41
C PRO A 36 15.97 11.26 23.76
N GLU A 37 16.41 11.51 24.99
CA GLU A 37 17.78 11.18 25.39
C GLU A 37 17.92 9.67 25.46
N GLU A 38 16.98 8.99 26.10
CA GLU A 38 16.92 7.54 26.12
C GLU A 38 16.87 6.93 24.71
N LEU A 39 15.97 7.44 23.86
CA LEU A 39 15.81 6.91 22.50
C LEU A 39 17.07 7.15 21.66
N ARG A 40 17.74 8.29 21.85
CA ARG A 40 19.01 8.62 21.19
C ARG A 40 20.11 7.67 21.63
N GLU A 41 20.24 7.40 22.93
CA GLU A 41 21.23 6.45 23.46
C GLU A 41 20.98 5.02 22.98
N LYS A 42 19.72 4.59 22.89
CA LYS A 42 19.35 3.31 22.27
C LYS A 42 19.79 3.28 20.80
N ALA A 43 19.46 4.31 20.02
CA ALA A 43 19.82 4.40 18.60
C ALA A 43 21.34 4.40 18.37
N THR A 44 22.10 5.16 19.16
CA THR A 44 23.57 5.19 19.08
C THR A 44 24.18 3.82 19.38
N ARG A 45 23.76 3.16 20.46
CA ARG A 45 24.26 1.80 20.80
C ARG A 45 23.92 0.78 19.72
N LEU A 46 22.71 0.84 19.17
CA LEU A 46 22.31 -0.06 18.08
C LEU A 46 23.09 0.21 16.80
N ALA A 47 23.42 1.46 16.48
CA ALA A 47 24.27 1.77 15.32
C ALA A 47 25.66 1.12 15.46
N GLU A 48 26.29 1.24 16.63
CA GLU A 48 27.59 0.61 16.93
C GLU A 48 27.52 -0.92 16.86
N PHE A 49 26.44 -1.50 17.39
CA PHE A 49 26.22 -2.93 17.36
C PHE A 49 25.98 -3.45 15.93
N CYS A 50 25.14 -2.76 15.15
CA CYS A 50 24.81 -3.15 13.78
C CYS A 50 26.03 -3.13 12.85
N ALA A 51 27.01 -2.27 13.10
CA ALA A 51 28.27 -2.25 12.34
C ALA A 51 29.06 -3.58 12.44
N GLN A 52 28.72 -4.45 13.39
CA GLN A 52 29.36 -5.74 13.62
C GLN A 52 28.51 -6.93 13.16
N LEU A 53 27.27 -6.70 12.74
CA LEU A 53 26.32 -7.77 12.38
C LEU A 53 26.50 -8.25 10.95
N SER A 54 26.17 -9.52 10.74
CA SER A 54 25.93 -10.07 9.42
C SER A 54 24.46 -9.87 8.98
N TYR A 55 24.21 -10.02 7.67
CA TYR A 55 22.85 -9.95 7.11
C TYR A 55 21.88 -10.96 7.76
N ALA A 56 22.38 -12.14 8.17
CA ALA A 56 21.56 -13.20 8.74
C ALA A 56 21.03 -12.86 10.14
N GLU A 57 21.66 -11.93 10.85
CA GLU A 57 21.33 -11.56 12.24
C GLU A 57 20.31 -10.43 12.32
N LEU A 58 20.03 -9.72 11.22
CA LEU A 58 19.12 -8.57 11.22
C LEU A 58 17.68 -8.96 11.60
N GLY A 59 17.20 -10.11 11.11
CA GLY A 59 15.86 -10.60 11.43
C GLY A 59 15.69 -10.94 12.91
N ASP A 60 16.71 -11.57 13.51
CA ASP A 60 16.73 -11.90 14.94
C ASP A 60 16.80 -10.63 15.79
N LEU A 61 17.58 -9.62 15.36
CA LEU A 61 17.62 -8.32 16.04
C LEU A 61 16.27 -7.60 15.94
N ALA A 62 15.63 -7.56 14.77
CA ALA A 62 14.32 -6.94 14.59
C ALA A 62 13.26 -7.58 15.51
N ALA A 63 13.24 -8.91 15.58
CA ALA A 63 12.37 -9.65 16.48
C ALA A 63 12.68 -9.37 17.97
N THR A 64 13.96 -9.27 18.33
CA THR A 64 14.39 -8.93 19.69
C THR A 64 13.92 -7.53 20.09
N LEU A 65 14.18 -6.53 19.24
CA LEU A 65 13.76 -5.14 19.46
C LEU A 65 12.24 -5.01 19.59
N GLN A 66 11.48 -5.74 18.76
CA GLN A 66 10.03 -5.77 18.85
C GLN A 66 9.54 -6.39 20.17
N GLY A 67 10.22 -7.41 20.69
CA GLY A 67 9.92 -8.02 21.98
C GLY A 67 10.32 -7.18 23.21
N GLU A 68 11.21 -6.19 23.03
CA GLU A 68 11.67 -5.27 24.08
C GLU A 68 10.82 -3.99 24.19
N LEU A 69 9.84 -3.80 23.31
CA LEU A 69 8.93 -2.65 23.39
C LEU A 69 8.14 -2.65 24.70
N ASP A 70 8.03 -1.48 25.32
CA ASP A 70 7.46 -1.25 26.64
C ASP A 70 6.39 -0.13 26.59
N ASP A 71 5.78 0.02 25.41
CA ASP A 71 4.70 0.96 25.08
C ASP A 71 5.01 2.45 25.37
N ARG A 72 6.30 2.82 25.36
CA ARG A 72 6.75 4.16 25.77
C ARG A 72 6.29 5.27 24.81
N PRO A 73 6.18 6.52 25.29
CA PRO A 73 5.52 7.58 24.55
C PRO A 73 6.31 8.08 23.34
N LEU A 74 7.64 8.01 23.31
CA LEU A 74 8.42 8.35 22.13
C LEU A 74 8.77 7.06 21.40
N ARG A 75 8.46 6.98 20.10
CA ARG A 75 8.62 5.76 19.30
C ARG A 75 9.32 6.07 17.99
N ALA A 76 10.23 5.20 17.59
CA ALA A 76 10.87 5.24 16.29
C ALA A 76 10.74 3.91 15.56
N ALA A 77 10.68 4.00 14.24
CA ALA A 77 10.78 2.85 13.36
C ALA A 77 11.86 3.12 12.33
N VAL A 78 12.74 2.15 12.11
CA VAL A 78 13.84 2.25 11.15
C VAL A 78 13.76 1.05 10.21
N LEU A 79 13.60 1.32 8.92
CA LEU A 79 13.64 0.29 7.89
C LEU A 79 15.10 -0.06 7.58
N VAL A 80 15.44 -1.34 7.48
CA VAL A 80 16.83 -1.80 7.37
C VAL A 80 16.95 -2.95 6.38
N ALA A 81 17.69 -2.77 5.29
CA ALA A 81 17.99 -3.81 4.31
C ALA A 81 19.41 -4.42 4.47
N SER A 82 20.29 -3.76 5.22
CA SER A 82 21.64 -4.24 5.50
C SER A 82 22.21 -3.70 6.81
N PRO A 83 23.26 -4.31 7.37
CA PRO A 83 23.93 -3.79 8.57
C PRO A 83 24.51 -2.38 8.40
N GLU A 84 25.02 -2.06 7.20
CA GLU A 84 25.53 -0.73 6.87
C GLU A 84 24.40 0.31 6.87
N GLN A 85 23.28 -0.01 6.23
CA GLN A 85 22.10 0.85 6.22
C GLN A 85 21.50 1.01 7.63
N ALA A 86 21.53 -0.03 8.45
CA ALA A 86 21.11 0.03 9.84
C ALA A 86 21.94 1.09 10.59
N THR A 87 23.26 1.01 10.46
CA THR A 87 24.21 1.91 11.10
C THR A 87 23.98 3.36 10.66
N GLU A 88 23.84 3.60 9.35
CA GLU A 88 23.56 4.92 8.78
C GLU A 88 22.25 5.50 9.33
N ARG A 89 21.14 4.76 9.24
CA ARG A 89 19.81 5.25 9.60
C ARG A 89 19.61 5.41 11.11
N LEU A 90 20.23 4.57 11.93
CA LEU A 90 20.22 4.71 13.38
C LEU A 90 21.07 5.92 13.82
N THR A 91 22.19 6.17 13.13
CA THR A 91 23.00 7.38 13.36
C THR A 91 22.21 8.63 12.98
N GLU A 92 21.50 8.60 11.85
CA GLU A 92 20.60 9.69 11.43
C GLU A 92 19.49 9.93 12.47
N LEU A 93 18.81 8.88 12.94
CA LEU A 93 17.81 8.99 14.00
C LEU A 93 18.40 9.64 15.26
N ALA A 94 19.58 9.22 15.70
CA ALA A 94 20.26 9.80 16.85
C ALA A 94 20.60 11.29 16.62
N GLY A 95 21.04 11.66 15.42
CA GLY A 95 21.29 13.04 15.02
C GLY A 95 20.04 13.91 15.04
N GLN A 96 18.92 13.41 14.51
CA GLN A 96 17.62 14.08 14.52
C GLN A 96 17.12 14.32 15.96
N LEU A 97 17.26 13.32 16.83
CA LEU A 97 16.92 13.44 18.26
C LEU A 97 17.80 14.48 18.96
N ALA A 98 19.11 14.50 18.68
CA ALA A 98 20.04 15.51 19.21
C ALA A 98 19.73 16.93 18.73
N ALA A 99 19.26 17.07 17.49
CA ALA A 99 18.77 18.33 16.93
C ALA A 99 17.41 18.76 17.50
N GLY A 100 16.82 17.97 18.39
CA GLY A 100 15.56 18.26 19.07
C GLY A 100 14.30 17.88 18.28
N VAL A 101 14.43 17.17 17.15
CA VAL A 101 13.29 16.69 16.36
C VAL A 101 12.48 15.68 17.16
N ARG A 102 11.15 15.84 17.14
CA ARG A 102 10.20 15.00 17.91
C ARG A 102 9.22 14.22 17.04
N SER A 103 9.17 14.55 15.76
CA SER A 103 8.32 13.89 14.77
C SER A 103 9.01 13.96 13.41
N LEU A 104 9.13 12.81 12.75
CA LEU A 104 9.78 12.67 11.45
C LEU A 104 9.08 11.59 10.64
N LEU A 105 8.80 11.89 9.37
CA LEU A 105 8.30 10.93 8.39
C LEU A 105 9.23 10.97 7.17
N ASP A 106 10.39 10.31 7.27
CA ASP A 106 11.36 10.24 6.17
C ASP A 106 11.20 8.92 5.41
N THR A 107 10.34 8.93 4.38
CA THR A 107 10.08 7.72 3.58
C THR A 107 11.29 7.30 2.74
N PRO A 108 12.01 8.20 2.04
CA PRO A 108 13.24 7.83 1.33
C PRO A 108 14.36 7.36 2.27
N GLY A 109 14.57 8.04 3.40
CA GLY A 109 15.59 7.67 4.38
C GLY A 109 15.18 6.52 5.30
N GLY A 110 13.92 6.10 5.30
CA GLY A 110 13.44 4.95 6.07
C GLY A 110 13.48 5.14 7.59
N VAL A 111 13.43 6.38 8.06
CA VAL A 111 13.44 6.74 9.49
C VAL A 111 12.14 7.44 9.84
N PHE A 112 11.48 6.91 10.87
CA PHE A 112 10.21 7.43 11.36
C PHE A 112 10.34 7.67 12.87
N LEU A 113 9.89 8.83 13.32
CA LEU A 113 9.87 9.22 14.72
C LEU A 113 8.52 9.86 15.03
N GLY A 114 7.95 9.53 16.17
CA GLY A 114 6.73 10.17 16.64
C GLY A 114 6.50 9.94 18.12
N SER A 115 5.48 10.60 18.64
CA SER A 115 5.01 10.36 20.01
C SER A 115 3.63 9.72 20.01
N ALA A 116 3.49 8.63 20.76
CA ALA A 116 2.22 8.00 21.05
C ALA A 116 1.47 8.81 22.11
N GLY A 117 0.53 9.63 21.66
CA GLY A 117 -0.38 10.38 22.55
C GLY A 117 -1.78 9.78 22.60
N SER A 118 -2.44 9.72 21.44
CA SER A 118 -3.77 9.10 21.29
C SER A 118 -3.77 8.18 20.08
N ALA A 119 -4.62 7.17 20.09
CA ALA A 119 -4.78 6.28 18.95
C ALA A 119 -5.16 7.09 17.70
N PRO A 120 -4.45 6.91 16.56
CA PRO A 120 -4.76 7.65 15.35
C PRO A 120 -6.14 7.26 14.82
N ARG A 121 -6.83 8.21 14.18
CA ARG A 121 -8.03 7.91 13.40
C ARG A 121 -7.62 7.64 11.96
N ILE A 122 -7.58 6.38 11.59
CA ILE A 122 -7.17 5.94 10.25
C ILE A 122 -8.39 5.90 9.33
N GLY A 123 -8.24 6.39 8.10
CA GLY A 123 -9.25 6.26 7.04
C GLY A 123 -8.67 5.45 5.87
N PHE A 124 -9.42 4.47 5.37
CA PHE A 124 -9.02 3.73 4.17
C PHE A 124 -9.53 4.42 2.90
N LEU A 125 -8.64 4.59 1.92
CA LEU A 125 -8.96 5.12 0.60
C LEU A 125 -8.69 4.03 -0.44
N PHE A 126 -9.74 3.54 -1.09
CA PHE A 126 -9.62 2.52 -2.12
C PHE A 126 -9.57 3.15 -3.51
N PRO A 127 -8.63 2.74 -4.36
CA PRO A 127 -8.42 3.37 -5.65
C PRO A 127 -9.49 2.98 -6.68
N GLY A 128 -9.63 3.84 -7.70
CA GLY A 128 -10.44 3.54 -8.89
C GLY A 128 -9.71 2.70 -9.94
N GLN A 129 -10.33 2.58 -11.12
CA GLN A 129 -9.85 1.70 -12.20
C GLN A 129 -8.46 2.07 -12.77
N GLY A 130 -8.00 3.32 -12.59
CA GLY A 130 -6.68 3.75 -13.06
C GLY A 130 -5.49 3.19 -12.26
N ALA A 131 -5.73 2.38 -11.22
CA ALA A 131 -4.69 1.94 -10.30
C ALA A 131 -3.89 0.72 -10.75
N GLY A 132 -2.57 0.90 -10.74
CA GLY A 132 -1.59 -0.14 -10.95
C GLY A 132 -1.64 -0.78 -12.35
N LYS A 133 -0.55 -1.45 -12.72
CA LYS A 133 -0.45 -2.21 -13.98
C LYS A 133 0.06 -3.63 -13.75
N ARG A 134 0.05 -4.11 -12.51
CA ARG A 134 0.60 -5.41 -12.08
C ARG A 134 -0.54 -6.33 -11.67
N GLY A 135 -0.52 -7.57 -12.16
CA GLY A 135 -1.50 -8.62 -11.83
C GLY A 135 -0.97 -9.71 -10.89
N ASP A 136 0.33 -9.72 -10.59
CA ASP A 136 1.00 -10.81 -9.87
C ASP A 136 0.89 -10.74 -8.33
N GLY A 137 0.23 -9.73 -7.77
CA GLY A 137 0.13 -9.48 -6.33
C GLY A 137 1.42 -8.96 -5.66
N GLY A 138 2.52 -8.86 -6.39
CA GLY A 138 3.74 -8.16 -5.99
C GLY A 138 4.39 -8.63 -4.69
N ALA A 139 4.95 -7.68 -3.94
CA ALA A 139 5.65 -7.96 -2.69
C ALA A 139 4.75 -8.61 -1.65
N LEU A 140 3.46 -8.23 -1.62
CA LEU A 140 2.48 -8.75 -0.68
C LEU A 140 2.24 -10.24 -0.89
N ARG A 141 2.06 -10.68 -2.15
CA ARG A 141 1.94 -12.10 -2.49
C ARG A 141 3.18 -12.90 -2.08
N ARG A 142 4.37 -12.36 -2.35
CA ARG A 142 5.64 -13.02 -1.98
C ARG A 142 5.83 -13.16 -0.47
N ARG A 143 5.27 -12.23 0.32
CA ARG A 143 5.52 -12.16 1.77
C ARG A 143 4.45 -12.83 2.62
N PHE A 144 3.19 -12.83 2.18
CA PHE A 144 2.05 -13.25 2.98
C PHE A 144 1.32 -14.42 2.32
N ALA A 145 1.35 -15.60 2.96
CA ALA A 145 0.69 -16.81 2.48
C ALA A 145 -0.81 -16.60 2.22
N ALA A 146 -1.50 -15.83 3.07
CA ALA A 146 -2.91 -15.50 2.90
C ALA A 146 -3.20 -14.70 1.61
N VAL A 147 -2.21 -13.95 1.10
CA VAL A 147 -2.31 -13.26 -0.19
C VAL A 147 -1.96 -14.21 -1.33
N ASP A 148 -0.96 -15.06 -1.16
CA ASP A 148 -0.61 -16.09 -2.16
C ASP A 148 -1.79 -17.02 -2.46
N GLU A 149 -2.42 -17.56 -1.42
CA GLU A 149 -3.61 -18.42 -1.54
C GLU A 149 -4.81 -17.70 -2.19
N LEU A 150 -4.95 -16.39 -1.97
CA LEU A 150 -5.99 -15.59 -2.63
C LEU A 150 -5.73 -15.51 -4.13
N TYR A 151 -4.51 -15.17 -4.53
CA TYR A 151 -4.14 -15.03 -5.95
C TYR A 151 -4.17 -16.36 -6.71
N ASP A 152 -3.76 -17.46 -6.07
CA ASP A 152 -3.87 -18.81 -6.64
C ASP A 152 -5.33 -19.15 -6.95
N ARG A 153 -6.23 -18.87 -6.01
CA ARG A 153 -7.67 -19.15 -6.17
C ARG A 153 -8.32 -18.31 -7.26
N LEU A 154 -7.90 -17.05 -7.41
CA LEU A 154 -8.51 -16.13 -8.37
C LEU A 154 -7.99 -16.32 -9.80
N SER A 155 -6.79 -16.89 -9.99
CA SER A 155 -6.22 -17.14 -11.32
C SER A 155 -6.30 -15.91 -12.25
N LEU A 156 -5.97 -14.74 -11.71
CA LEU A 156 -6.03 -13.46 -12.43
C LEU A 156 -4.96 -13.40 -13.53
N PRO A 157 -5.22 -12.72 -14.66
CA PRO A 157 -4.22 -12.48 -15.69
C PRO A 157 -2.98 -11.74 -15.13
N THR A 158 -1.80 -12.24 -15.48
CA THR A 158 -0.51 -11.62 -15.09
C THR A 158 0.20 -10.93 -16.25
N ASP A 159 -0.26 -11.16 -17.48
CA ASP A 159 0.26 -10.63 -18.73
C ASP A 159 -0.90 -10.14 -19.64
N GLY A 160 -0.55 -9.68 -20.84
CA GLY A 160 -1.52 -9.10 -21.78
C GLY A 160 -1.90 -7.66 -21.46
N ASP A 161 -3.10 -7.25 -21.88
CA ASP A 161 -3.63 -5.91 -21.65
C ASP A 161 -4.23 -5.79 -20.24
N LEU A 162 -3.37 -5.52 -19.26
CA LEU A 162 -3.78 -5.37 -17.85
C LEU A 162 -4.54 -4.07 -17.54
N VAL A 163 -4.71 -3.19 -18.53
CA VAL A 163 -5.51 -1.96 -18.41
C VAL A 163 -6.88 -2.07 -19.07
N ALA A 164 -7.14 -3.12 -19.85
CA ALA A 164 -8.47 -3.46 -20.34
C ALA A 164 -9.47 -3.53 -19.18
N THR A 165 -10.64 -2.91 -19.31
CA THR A 165 -11.60 -2.69 -18.21
C THR A 165 -12.02 -3.99 -17.52
N ASP A 166 -12.26 -5.05 -18.28
CA ASP A 166 -12.65 -6.38 -17.80
C ASP A 166 -11.53 -7.12 -17.06
N VAL A 167 -10.27 -6.84 -17.38
CA VAL A 167 -9.09 -7.36 -16.69
C VAL A 167 -8.72 -6.51 -15.47
N ALA A 168 -8.75 -5.18 -15.62
CA ALA A 168 -8.29 -4.23 -14.63
C ALA A 168 -9.18 -4.22 -13.38
N GLN A 169 -10.50 -4.24 -13.54
CA GLN A 169 -11.42 -4.14 -12.40
C GLN A 169 -11.27 -5.28 -11.37
N PRO A 170 -11.37 -6.57 -11.74
CA PRO A 170 -11.19 -7.66 -10.78
C PRO A 170 -9.77 -7.66 -10.19
N ARG A 171 -8.74 -7.31 -10.97
CA ARG A 171 -7.35 -7.22 -10.50
C ARG A 171 -7.17 -6.17 -9.40
N ILE A 172 -7.74 -4.98 -9.58
CA ILE A 172 -7.63 -3.87 -8.62
C ILE A 172 -8.38 -4.17 -7.33
N VAL A 173 -9.59 -4.72 -7.44
CA VAL A 173 -10.38 -5.11 -6.27
C VAL A 173 -9.68 -6.24 -5.50
N ALA A 174 -9.15 -7.26 -6.19
CA ALA A 174 -8.38 -8.33 -5.57
C ALA A 174 -7.12 -7.81 -4.84
N ALA A 175 -6.39 -6.87 -5.44
CA ALA A 175 -5.26 -6.23 -4.78
C ALA A 175 -5.67 -5.44 -3.53
N SER A 176 -6.83 -4.79 -3.56
CA SER A 176 -7.35 -4.03 -2.42
C SER A 176 -7.83 -4.96 -1.29
N VAL A 177 -8.47 -6.08 -1.63
CA VAL A 177 -8.82 -7.16 -0.68
C VAL A 177 -7.56 -7.79 -0.06
N ALA A 178 -6.53 -8.04 -0.86
CA ALA A 178 -5.23 -8.50 -0.35
C ALA A 178 -4.62 -7.50 0.65
N GLY A 179 -4.70 -6.20 0.34
CA GLY A 179 -4.30 -5.13 1.25
C GLY A 179 -5.07 -5.16 2.56
N LEU A 180 -6.40 -5.34 2.51
CA LEU A 180 -7.24 -5.47 3.70
C LEU A 180 -6.83 -6.65 4.58
N ARG A 181 -6.55 -7.82 4.00
CA ARG A 181 -6.07 -9.00 4.76
C ARG A 181 -4.76 -8.71 5.50
N ILE A 182 -3.86 -7.95 4.89
CA ILE A 182 -2.59 -7.60 5.52
C ILE A 182 -2.79 -6.57 6.63
N LEU A 183 -3.63 -5.56 6.41
CA LEU A 183 -3.95 -4.58 7.44
C LEU A 183 -4.59 -5.26 8.66
N ASP A 184 -5.47 -6.24 8.44
CA ASP A 184 -6.05 -7.09 9.48
C ASP A 184 -4.99 -7.90 10.25
N ILE A 185 -4.08 -8.59 9.53
CA ILE A 185 -2.94 -9.31 10.15
C ILE A 185 -2.07 -8.38 11.01
N LEU A 186 -1.92 -7.12 10.60
CA LEU A 186 -1.14 -6.11 11.32
C LEU A 186 -1.93 -5.39 12.42
N GLY A 187 -3.21 -5.69 12.60
CA GLY A 187 -4.08 -5.03 13.58
C GLY A 187 -4.36 -3.55 13.26
N ILE A 188 -4.30 -3.15 11.99
CA ILE A 188 -4.55 -1.79 11.54
C ILE A 188 -6.03 -1.65 11.17
N GLU A 189 -6.79 -0.97 12.03
CA GLU A 189 -8.20 -0.68 11.81
C GLU A 189 -8.44 0.76 11.36
N ALA A 190 -9.38 0.94 10.44
CA ALA A 190 -9.88 2.25 10.05
C ALA A 190 -11.19 2.59 10.75
N VAL A 191 -11.44 3.88 10.98
CA VAL A 191 -12.74 4.37 11.48
C VAL A 191 -13.71 4.68 10.34
N ARG A 192 -13.19 4.86 9.12
CA ARG A 192 -13.94 5.18 7.90
C ARG A 192 -13.23 4.62 6.68
N ALA A 193 -13.99 4.33 5.64
CA ALA A 193 -13.45 4.07 4.32
C ALA A 193 -14.21 4.84 3.25
N THR A 194 -13.51 5.14 2.17
CA THR A 194 -14.09 5.65 0.93
C THR A 194 -13.36 5.04 -0.26
N GLY A 195 -14.05 4.96 -1.39
CA GLY A 195 -13.50 4.40 -2.61
C GLY A 195 -13.79 5.29 -3.79
N HIS A 196 -12.87 5.36 -4.75
CA HIS A 196 -13.11 6.09 -6.00
C HIS A 196 -13.73 5.16 -7.04
N SER A 197 -14.98 5.38 -7.43
CA SER A 197 -15.70 4.60 -8.45
C SER A 197 -15.61 3.08 -8.17
N LEU A 198 -14.72 2.35 -8.86
CA LEU A 198 -14.45 0.93 -8.60
C LEU A 198 -14.11 0.65 -7.12
N GLY A 199 -13.36 1.54 -6.47
CA GLY A 199 -12.93 1.38 -5.09
C GLY A 199 -14.09 1.34 -4.09
N GLU A 200 -15.27 1.85 -4.45
CA GLU A 200 -16.46 1.78 -3.58
C GLU A 200 -16.87 0.34 -3.30
N LEU A 201 -16.65 -0.58 -4.25
CA LEU A 201 -16.90 -2.01 -4.03
C LEU A 201 -16.08 -2.54 -2.85
N THR A 202 -14.79 -2.19 -2.80
CA THR A 202 -13.92 -2.58 -1.69
C THR A 202 -14.30 -1.86 -0.39
N ALA A 203 -14.70 -0.58 -0.45
CA ALA A 203 -15.17 0.16 0.72
C ALA A 203 -16.42 -0.48 1.34
N LEU A 204 -17.37 -0.89 0.52
CA LEU A 204 -18.59 -1.60 0.94
C LEU A 204 -18.27 -3.00 1.49
N HIS A 205 -17.34 -3.72 0.88
CA HIS A 205 -16.83 -4.98 1.41
C HIS A 205 -16.21 -4.81 2.80
N TRP A 206 -15.30 -3.84 2.95
CA TRP A 206 -14.69 -3.51 4.25
C TRP A 206 -15.74 -3.16 5.31
N ALA A 207 -16.79 -2.43 4.92
CA ALA A 207 -17.90 -2.07 5.81
C ALA A 207 -18.84 -3.25 6.14
N GLY A 208 -18.59 -4.45 5.59
CA GLY A 208 -19.39 -5.66 5.83
C GLY A 208 -20.68 -5.77 5.00
N ALA A 209 -20.88 -4.90 4.00
CA ALA A 209 -22.05 -4.96 3.13
C ALA A 209 -21.96 -6.09 2.08
N MET A 210 -20.76 -6.57 1.78
CA MET A 210 -20.49 -7.70 0.89
C MET A 210 -19.41 -8.58 1.50
N ASP A 211 -19.54 -9.90 1.36
CA ASP A 211 -18.44 -10.81 1.65
C ASP A 211 -17.38 -10.79 0.54
N GLU A 212 -16.23 -11.42 0.82
CA GLU A 212 -15.09 -11.43 -0.09
C GLU A 212 -15.42 -12.08 -1.46
N PRO A 213 -16.08 -13.26 -1.55
CA PRO A 213 -16.48 -13.82 -2.84
C PRO A 213 -17.43 -12.90 -3.63
N THR A 214 -18.36 -12.24 -2.96
CA THR A 214 -19.34 -11.34 -3.60
C THR A 214 -18.64 -10.12 -4.20
N VAL A 215 -17.74 -9.45 -3.46
CA VAL A 215 -17.07 -8.26 -4.01
C VAL A 215 -16.18 -8.59 -5.20
N LEU A 216 -15.48 -9.73 -5.16
CA LEU A 216 -14.60 -10.19 -6.25
C LEU A 216 -15.42 -10.56 -7.50
N SER A 217 -16.52 -11.30 -7.33
CA SER A 217 -17.40 -11.66 -8.45
C SER A 217 -18.11 -10.44 -9.04
N THR A 218 -18.52 -9.48 -8.21
CA THR A 218 -19.12 -8.20 -8.62
C THR A 218 -18.16 -7.37 -9.44
N ALA A 219 -16.89 -7.25 -9.01
CA ALA A 219 -15.87 -6.54 -9.77
C ALA A 219 -15.63 -7.17 -11.15
N GLY A 220 -15.59 -8.50 -11.23
CA GLY A 220 -15.47 -9.22 -12.50
C GLY A 220 -16.69 -9.02 -13.41
N ALA A 221 -17.90 -9.07 -12.87
CA ALA A 221 -19.13 -8.83 -13.64
C ALA A 221 -19.19 -7.38 -14.16
N ARG A 222 -18.91 -6.39 -13.31
CA ARG A 222 -18.88 -4.97 -13.67
C ARG A 222 -17.85 -4.69 -14.76
N GLY A 223 -16.64 -5.24 -14.63
CA GLY A 223 -15.60 -5.13 -15.66
C GLY A 223 -16.06 -5.62 -17.03
N ARG A 224 -16.62 -6.84 -17.09
CA ARG A 224 -17.15 -7.41 -18.34
C ARG A 224 -18.28 -6.57 -18.93
N ILE A 225 -19.27 -6.21 -18.12
CA ILE A 225 -20.42 -5.41 -18.57
C ILE A 225 -19.94 -4.07 -19.14
N MET A 226 -19.07 -3.36 -18.43
CA MET A 226 -18.53 -2.07 -18.89
C MET A 226 -17.68 -2.20 -20.15
N ALA A 227 -16.89 -3.27 -20.29
CA ALA A 227 -16.12 -3.53 -21.50
C ALA A 227 -17.01 -3.77 -22.72
N THR A 228 -18.17 -4.41 -22.54
CA THR A 228 -19.13 -4.68 -23.64
C THR A 228 -20.14 -3.56 -23.88
N ALA A 229 -20.40 -2.70 -22.90
CA ALA A 229 -21.41 -1.65 -22.99
C ALA A 229 -20.94 -0.40 -23.75
N SER A 230 -19.63 -0.28 -24.00
CA SER A 230 -19.05 0.76 -24.84
C SER A 230 -18.84 0.20 -26.23
N ASP A 231 -19.44 0.80 -27.26
CA ASP A 231 -19.10 0.52 -28.67
C ASP A 231 -17.73 1.12 -29.07
N GLY A 232 -16.94 1.56 -28.08
CA GLY A 232 -15.64 2.21 -28.27
C GLY A 232 -15.76 3.72 -28.58
N ASP A 233 -16.96 4.28 -28.53
CA ASP A 233 -17.27 5.67 -28.89
C ASP A 233 -17.26 6.64 -27.70
N GLY A 234 -17.14 6.14 -26.47
CA GLY A 234 -17.04 6.92 -25.24
C GLY A 234 -15.60 7.11 -24.74
N THR A 235 -15.32 8.25 -24.12
CA THR A 235 -14.04 8.53 -23.45
C THR A 235 -14.23 9.37 -22.17
N MET A 236 -13.13 9.58 -21.45
CA MET A 236 -13.05 10.42 -20.26
C MET A 236 -11.85 11.34 -20.34
N ALA A 237 -11.98 12.57 -19.83
CA ALA A 237 -10.88 13.50 -19.70
C ALA A 237 -10.89 14.15 -18.32
N ALA A 238 -9.71 14.29 -17.72
CA ALA A 238 -9.52 15.09 -16.51
C ALA A 238 -9.16 16.52 -16.93
N LEU A 239 -9.87 17.50 -16.38
CA LEU A 239 -9.64 18.92 -16.59
C LEU A 239 -9.05 19.51 -15.30
N ALA A 240 -7.94 20.23 -15.40
CA ALA A 240 -7.29 20.94 -14.29
C ALA A 240 -8.06 22.23 -13.92
N THR A 241 -9.32 22.08 -13.52
CA THR A 241 -10.22 23.21 -13.25
C THR A 241 -11.26 22.92 -12.17
N THR A 242 -11.93 23.99 -11.73
CA THR A 242 -13.00 23.95 -10.75
C THR A 242 -14.28 23.29 -11.31
N PRO A 243 -15.12 22.69 -10.44
CA PRO A 243 -16.43 22.16 -10.84
C PRO A 243 -17.28 23.13 -11.68
N ALA A 244 -17.37 24.38 -11.24
CA ALA A 244 -18.20 25.39 -11.90
C ALA A 244 -17.71 25.72 -13.32
N LEU A 245 -16.39 25.79 -13.54
CA LEU A 245 -15.86 26.03 -14.87
C LEU A 245 -16.00 24.78 -15.75
N ALA A 246 -15.77 23.58 -15.23
CA ALA A 246 -16.02 22.35 -15.96
C ALA A 246 -17.49 22.27 -16.42
N GLU A 247 -18.45 22.54 -15.53
CA GLU A 247 -19.88 22.58 -15.86
C GLU A 247 -20.17 23.59 -16.98
N ALA A 248 -19.62 24.81 -16.90
CA ALA A 248 -19.76 25.81 -17.96
C ALA A 248 -19.18 25.35 -19.31
N LEU A 249 -18.03 24.66 -19.30
CA LEU A 249 -17.38 24.15 -20.52
C LEU A 249 -18.19 23.02 -21.19
N THR A 250 -18.94 22.25 -20.40
CA THR A 250 -19.77 21.12 -20.86
C THR A 250 -21.12 21.53 -21.46
N VAL A 251 -21.53 22.79 -21.31
CA VAL A 251 -22.84 23.27 -21.81
C VAL A 251 -22.98 23.03 -23.32
N GLY A 252 -24.08 22.37 -23.69
CA GLY A 252 -24.44 22.07 -25.08
C GLY A 252 -23.70 20.86 -25.68
N GLU A 253 -22.87 20.15 -24.91
CA GLU A 253 -22.21 18.93 -25.32
C GLU A 253 -22.87 17.70 -24.65
N PRO A 254 -22.96 16.54 -25.32
CA PRO A 254 -23.53 15.32 -24.74
C PRO A 254 -22.53 14.64 -23.78
N VAL A 255 -22.06 15.36 -22.77
CA VAL A 255 -21.10 14.89 -21.76
C VAL A 255 -21.68 15.06 -20.37
N VAL A 256 -21.15 14.30 -19.43
CA VAL A 256 -21.47 14.39 -18.00
C VAL A 256 -20.22 14.68 -17.19
N ILE A 257 -20.39 15.28 -16.01
CA ILE A 257 -19.33 15.28 -15.00
C ILE A 257 -19.30 13.88 -14.37
N ALA A 258 -18.20 13.17 -14.57
CA ALA A 258 -17.99 11.81 -14.07
C ALA A 258 -17.29 11.78 -12.71
N GLY A 259 -16.65 12.88 -12.29
CA GLY A 259 -16.03 12.96 -10.97
C GLY A 259 -15.49 14.33 -10.61
N TYR A 260 -15.65 14.70 -9.34
CA TYR A 260 -15.02 15.86 -8.72
C TYR A 260 -13.85 15.37 -7.86
N ASN A 261 -12.66 15.26 -8.44
CA ASN A 261 -11.50 14.61 -7.80
C ASN A 261 -10.77 15.55 -6.81
N SER A 262 -10.77 16.86 -7.08
CA SER A 262 -10.25 17.88 -6.17
C SER A 262 -10.87 19.25 -6.49
N PRO A 263 -10.64 20.30 -5.68
CA PRO A 263 -11.16 21.64 -5.99
C PRO A 263 -10.67 22.22 -7.33
N GLN A 264 -9.61 21.66 -7.91
CA GLN A 264 -9.02 22.04 -9.21
C GLN A 264 -8.88 20.87 -10.18
N GLN A 265 -9.64 19.79 -9.99
CA GLN A 265 -9.63 18.65 -10.90
C GLN A 265 -11.03 18.05 -11.05
N THR A 266 -11.60 18.18 -12.24
CA THR A 266 -12.92 17.65 -12.58
C THR A 266 -12.82 16.74 -13.80
N VAL A 267 -13.48 15.59 -13.76
CA VAL A 267 -13.46 14.60 -14.84
C VAL A 267 -14.77 14.67 -15.61
N VAL A 268 -14.67 14.76 -16.93
CA VAL A 268 -15.81 14.70 -17.86
C VAL A 268 -15.82 13.37 -18.59
N SER A 269 -17.01 12.87 -18.94
CA SER A 269 -17.20 11.64 -19.71
C SER A 269 -18.30 11.79 -20.73
N GLY A 270 -18.14 11.19 -21.90
CA GLY A 270 -19.15 11.18 -22.97
C GLY A 270 -18.53 10.70 -24.29
N PRO A 271 -19.22 10.92 -25.43
CA PRO A 271 -18.70 10.57 -26.74
C PRO A 271 -17.35 11.25 -27.02
N VAL A 272 -16.44 10.54 -27.69
CA VAL A 272 -15.06 11.00 -27.98
C VAL A 272 -15.05 12.42 -28.53
N ALA A 273 -15.81 12.66 -29.61
CA ALA A 273 -15.84 13.97 -30.26
C ALA A 273 -16.38 15.08 -29.34
N ALA A 274 -17.28 14.77 -28.41
CA ALA A 274 -17.82 15.75 -27.46
C ALA A 274 -16.80 16.10 -26.38
N VAL A 275 -16.11 15.10 -25.83
CA VAL A 275 -15.03 15.31 -24.86
C VAL A 275 -13.89 16.11 -25.49
N GLU A 276 -13.51 15.82 -26.74
CA GLU A 276 -12.48 16.58 -27.47
C GLU A 276 -12.87 18.07 -27.63
N ARG A 277 -14.14 18.37 -27.94
CA ARG A 277 -14.63 19.75 -28.00
C ARG A 277 -14.57 20.45 -26.65
N VAL A 278 -14.92 19.77 -25.56
CA VAL A 278 -14.80 20.31 -24.20
C VAL A 278 -13.33 20.59 -23.86
N CYS A 279 -12.42 19.67 -24.15
CA CYS A 279 -10.99 19.87 -23.94
C CYS A 279 -10.45 21.05 -24.76
N ALA A 280 -10.88 21.21 -26.02
CA ALA A 280 -10.48 22.34 -26.85
C ALA A 280 -10.99 23.68 -26.28
N ARG A 281 -12.23 23.74 -25.78
CA ARG A 281 -12.77 24.92 -25.08
C ARG A 281 -11.97 25.22 -23.80
N ALA A 282 -11.62 24.18 -23.04
CA ALA A 282 -10.83 24.29 -21.82
C ALA A 282 -9.44 24.88 -22.12
N ALA A 283 -8.75 24.34 -23.12
CA ALA A 283 -7.44 24.82 -23.57
C ALA A 283 -7.49 26.29 -24.02
N GLY A 284 -8.55 26.70 -24.71
CA GLY A 284 -8.79 28.10 -25.08
C GLY A 284 -8.93 29.06 -23.89
N GLN A 285 -9.18 28.54 -22.68
CA GLN A 285 -9.24 29.29 -21.42
C GLN A 285 -8.04 29.03 -20.51
N GLY A 286 -6.98 28.39 -21.02
CA GLY A 286 -5.77 28.08 -20.25
C GLY A 286 -5.90 26.92 -19.26
N VAL A 287 -6.94 26.09 -19.40
CA VAL A 287 -7.13 24.86 -18.62
C VAL A 287 -6.54 23.68 -19.39
N GLY A 288 -5.64 22.95 -18.73
CA GLY A 288 -5.03 21.70 -19.24
C GLY A 288 -5.77 20.45 -18.81
#